data_AF-N9EEP0-F1
#
_entry.id   AF-N9EEP0-F1
#
_cell.length_a   1.000
_cell.length_b   1.000
_cell.length_c   1.000
_cell.angle_alpha   90.00
_cell.angle_beta   90.00
_cell.angle_gamma   90.00
#
_symmetry.space_group_name_H-M   'P 1'
#
loop_
_entity.id
_entity.type
_entity.pdbx_description
1 polymer ?
#
loop_
_entity_poly.entity_id
_entity_poly.type
_entity_poly.pdbx_seq_one_letter_code
_entity_poly.pdbx_strand_id
1 'polypeptide(L)' 'MSTNNSPVNPTRSEKLDGGRVRCVVYLSKEEAAQIEAERKKTGVSQSGIIARYYALGKNNIQQEV' A
#
# COMPACT_ATOMS: atom_id res chain seq x y z
N MET A 1 -1.78 41.76 -3.99
CA MET A 1 -2.43 40.44 -3.86
C MET A 1 -1.70 39.67 -2.76
N SER A 2 -2.32 39.50 -1.59
CA SER A 2 -1.71 38.79 -0.44
C SER A 2 -2.23 37.35 -0.35
N THR A 3 -1.34 36.39 -0.11
CA THR A 3 -1.61 34.94 -0.02
C THR A 3 -1.97 34.48 1.41
N ASN A 4 -2.25 35.41 2.33
CA ASN A 4 -2.46 35.11 3.76
C ASN A 4 -3.69 34.23 4.07
N ASN A 5 -4.64 34.10 3.13
CA ASN A 5 -5.86 33.32 3.32
C ASN A 5 -5.84 31.98 2.60
N SER A 6 -4.75 31.62 1.92
CA SER A 6 -4.62 30.34 1.27
C SER A 6 -4.28 29.27 2.32
N PRO A 7 -5.03 28.15 2.40
CA PRO A 7 -4.62 27.05 3.28
C PRO A 7 -3.18 26.67 2.93
N VAL A 8 -2.35 26.47 3.96
CA VAL A 8 -0.95 26.07 3.80
C VAL A 8 -0.95 24.84 2.91
N ASN A 9 -0.46 25.02 1.68
CA ASN A 9 -0.42 24.00 0.65
C ASN A 9 0.20 22.75 1.29
N PRO A 10 -0.51 21.61 1.42
CA PRO A 10 0.11 20.41 1.97
C PRO A 10 1.29 20.11 1.06
N THR A 11 2.50 20.34 1.59
CA THR A 11 3.75 20.06 0.92
C THR A 11 3.62 18.69 0.29
N ARG A 12 3.68 18.64 -1.04
CA ARG A 12 3.63 17.41 -1.82
C ARG A 12 4.47 16.36 -1.10
N SER A 13 3.89 15.19 -0.86
CA SER A 13 4.57 14.07 -0.20
C SER A 13 5.96 13.90 -0.83
N GLU A 14 6.99 13.81 0.01
CA GLU A 14 8.35 13.59 -0.47
C GLU A 14 8.38 12.32 -1.32
N LYS A 15 9.05 12.41 -2.48
CA LYS A 15 9.27 11.23 -3.30
C LYS A 15 10.22 10.33 -2.53
N LEU A 16 9.74 9.19 -2.07
CA LEU A 16 10.60 8.15 -1.52
C LEU A 16 11.59 7.72 -2.62
N ASP A 17 12.86 7.66 -2.24
CA ASP A 17 13.91 7.19 -3.12
C ASP A 17 13.67 5.71 -3.49
N GLY A 18 13.91 5.34 -4.75
CA GLY A 18 13.58 4.01 -5.29
C GLY A 18 12.16 3.82 -5.85
N GLY A 19 11.25 4.78 -5.66
CA GLY A 19 9.95 4.83 -6.34
C GLY A 19 9.06 3.58 -6.17
N ARG A 20 8.11 3.38 -7.09
CA ARG A 20 7.24 2.19 -7.12
C ARG A 20 7.91 1.10 -7.94
N VAL A 21 8.42 0.06 -7.29
CA VAL A 21 8.96 -1.12 -7.95
C VAL A 21 7.82 -2.05 -8.35
N ARG A 22 7.78 -2.45 -9.64
CA ARG A 22 6.82 -3.46 -10.11
C ARG A 22 7.27 -4.83 -9.63
N CYS A 23 6.36 -5.60 -9.05
CA CYS A 23 6.60 -6.97 -8.59
C CYS A 23 5.54 -7.89 -9.19
N VAL A 24 5.94 -9.10 -9.56
CA VAL A 24 5.04 -10.19 -9.95
C VAL A 24 5.05 -11.21 -8.82
N VAL A 25 3.88 -11.50 -8.26
CA VAL A 25 3.70 -12.46 -7.18
C VAL A 25 2.95 -13.66 -7.72
N TYR A 26 3.54 -14.84 -7.58
CA TYR A 26 2.89 -16.10 -7.92
C TYR A 26 2.24 -16.66 -6.67
N LEU A 27 0.92 -16.77 -6.71
CA LEU A 27 0.10 -17.30 -5.63
C LEU A 27 -0.62 -18.56 -6.09
N SER A 28 -0.97 -19.42 -5.14
CA SER A 28 -1.88 -20.53 -5.43
C SER A 28 -3.27 -20.00 -5.82
N LYS A 29 -4.06 -20.84 -6.50
CA LYS A 29 -5.42 -20.47 -6.91
C LYS A 29 -6.31 -20.11 -5.71
N GLU A 30 -6.09 -20.78 -4.59
CA GLU A 30 -6.86 -20.58 -3.36
C GLU A 30 -6.57 -19.21 -2.74
N GLU A 31 -5.29 -18.85 -2.59
CA GLU A 31 -4.87 -17.54 -2.07
C GLU A 31 -5.32 -16.39 -2.97
N ALA A 32 -5.22 -16.58 -4.30
CA ALA A 32 -5.69 -15.59 -5.26
C ALA A 32 -7.21 -15.35 -5.14
N ALA A 33 -7.99 -16.41 -4.91
CA ALA A 33 -9.43 -16.30 -4.71
C ALA A 33 -9.79 -15.58 -3.40
N GLN A 34 -9.01 -15.80 -2.33
CA GLN A 34 -9.19 -15.08 -1.06
C GLN A 34 -8.97 -13.58 -1.21
N ILE A 35 -7.89 -13.17 -1.90
CA ILE A 35 -7.59 -11.76 -2.16
C ILE A 35 -8.72 -11.11 -2.97
N GLU A 36 -9.28 -11.82 -3.97
CA GLU A 36 -10.39 -11.29 -4.76
C GLU A 36 -11.68 -11.15 -3.94
N ALA A 37 -11.94 -12.07 -3.01
CA ALA A 37 -13.07 -11.97 -2.09
C ALA A 37 -12.91 -10.77 -1.13
N GLU A 38 -11.70 -10.52 -0.62
CA GLU A 38 -11.41 -9.37 0.25
C GLU A 38 -11.51 -8.04 -0.49
N ARG A 39 -11.05 -8.01 -1.75
CA ARG A 39 -11.19 -6.86 -2.65
C ARG A 39 -12.66 -6.46 -2.79
N LYS A 40 -13.53 -7.43 -3.03
CA LYS A 40 -14.98 -7.19 -3.15
C LYS A 40 -15.61 -6.69 -1.85
N LYS A 41 -15.11 -7.10 -0.69
CA LYS A 41 -15.62 -6.69 0.63
C LYS A 41 -15.16 -5.28 1.03
N THR A 42 -13.87 -4.97 0.84
CA THR A 42 -13.26 -3.72 1.33
C THR A 42 -13.24 -2.60 0.31
N GLY A 43 -13.44 -2.90 -0.99
CA GLY A 43 -13.37 -1.91 -2.07
C GLY A 43 -11.95 -1.44 -2.40
N VAL A 44 -10.92 -2.03 -1.77
CA VAL A 44 -9.51 -1.72 -2.01
C VAL A 44 -9.00 -2.51 -3.22
N SER A 45 -7.98 -2.00 -3.92
CA SER A 45 -7.34 -2.75 -5.01
C SER A 45 -6.62 -4.00 -4.52
N GLN A 46 -6.52 -5.03 -5.37
CA GLN A 46 -5.73 -6.24 -5.07
C GLN A 46 -4.28 -5.90 -4.67
N SER A 47 -3.65 -4.98 -5.39
CA SER A 47 -2.28 -4.51 -5.08
C SER A 47 -2.17 -3.84 -3.71
N GLY A 48 -3.21 -3.12 -3.27
CA GLY A 48 -3.26 -2.51 -1.95
C GLY A 48 -3.41 -3.55 -0.84
N ILE A 49 -4.21 -4.60 -1.08
CA ILE A 49 -4.36 -5.73 -0.17
C ILE A 49 -3.03 -6.49 -0.02
N ILE A 50 -2.36 -6.81 -1.13
CA ILE A 50 -1.05 -7.47 -1.12
C ILE A 50 0.00 -6.62 -0.38
N ALA A 51 0.01 -5.31 -0.61
CA ALA A 51 0.94 -4.40 0.08
C ALA A 51 0.71 -4.38 1.61
N ARG A 52 -0.55 -4.45 2.07
CA ARG A 52 -0.87 -4.56 3.50
C ARG A 52 -0.35 -5.86 4.10
N TYR A 53 -0.59 -6.99 3.42
CA TYR A 53 -0.07 -8.28 3.86
C TYR A 53 1.46 -8.29 3.97
N TYR A 54 2.15 -7.75 2.96
CA TYR A 54 3.60 -7.60 2.98
C TYR A 54 4.08 -6.73 4.15
N ALA A 55 3.43 -5.58 4.39
CA ALA A 55 3.79 -4.69 5.49
C ALA A 55 3.58 -5.35 6.87
N LEU A 56 2.46 -6.05 7.05
CA LEU A 56 2.17 -6.79 8.28
C LEU A 56 3.21 -7.90 8.52
N GLY A 57 3.53 -8.68 7.48
CA GLY A 57 4.57 -9.71 7.57
C GLY A 57 5.95 -9.15 7.91
N LYS A 58 6.33 -8.02 7.31
CA LYS A 58 7.62 -7.36 7.59
C LYS A 58 7.75 -6.91 9.04
N ASN A 59 6.68 -6.37 9.62
CA ASN A 59 6.70 -5.91 11.02
C ASN A 59 6.81 -7.08 12.00
N ASN A 60 6.22 -8.24 11.69
CA ASN A 60 6.32 -9.43 12.52
C ASN A 60 7.72 -10.05 12.48
N ILE A 61 8.37 -10.09 11.31
CA ILE A 61 9.74 -10.61 11.16
C ILE A 61 10.77 -9.74 11.93
N GLN A 62 10.50 -8.44 12.07
CA GLN A 62 11.38 -7.51 12.81
C GLN A 62 11.25 -7.61 14.34
N GLN A 63 10.27 -8.34 14.87
CA GLN A 63 10.08 -8.54 16.32
C GLN A 63 10.73 -9.82 16.84
N GLU A 64 11.23 -10.70 15.97
CA GLU A 64 11.90 -11.95 16.33
C GLU A 64 13.44 -11.87 16.24
N VAL A 65 14.03 -10.67 16.23
CA VAL A 65 15.50 -10.44 16.26
C VAL A 65 15.90 -9.67 17.50
#